data_AF-A0A8T5MJR2-F1
#
_entry.id   AF-A0A8T5MJR2-F1
#
_cell.length_a   1.000
_cell.length_b   1.000
_cell.length_c   1.000
_cell.angle_alpha   90.00
_cell.angle_beta   90.00
_cell.angle_gamma   90.00
#
_symmetry.space_group_name_H-M   'P 1'
#
loop_
_entity.id
_entity.type
_entity.pdbx_description
1 polymer ?
#
loop_
_entity_poly.entity_id
_entity_poly.type
_entity_poly.pdbx_seq_one_letter_code
_entity_poly.pdbx_strand_id
1 'polypeptide(L)' 'MRKFGNTANKIRAIMSVVDDSGERLKGREIAKRLEIQGYEVKEGDINMFIYHYMLYKYLTRERVDRVNYYQAI' A
#
# COMPACT_ATOMS: atom_id res chain seq x y z
N MET A 1 11.71 -8.03 -13.44
CA MET A 1 11.10 -8.01 -12.10
C MET A 1 11.52 -6.74 -11.39
N ARG A 2 10.59 -5.87 -10.98
CA ARG A 2 10.94 -4.61 -10.30
C ARG A 2 11.12 -4.90 -8.81
N LYS A 3 12.35 -4.74 -8.29
CA LYS A 3 12.58 -4.87 -6.84
C LYS A 3 11.88 -3.73 -6.11
N PHE A 4 11.20 -4.03 -5.02
CA PHE A 4 10.69 -3.07 -4.05
C PHE A 4 11.89 -2.50 -3.27
N GLY A 5 12.67 -1.63 -3.93
CA GLY A 5 14.01 -1.24 -3.50
C GLY A 5 14.01 -0.15 -2.42
N ASN A 6 14.08 1.11 -2.84
CA ASN A 6 14.20 2.26 -1.93
C ASN A 6 12.84 2.81 -1.46
N THR A 7 12.82 3.50 -0.32
CA THR A 7 11.60 4.02 0.32
C THR A 7 10.77 4.90 -0.62
N ALA A 8 11.40 5.78 -1.41
CA ALA A 8 10.69 6.66 -2.34
C ALA A 8 9.99 5.89 -3.46
N ASN A 9 10.61 4.82 -3.99
CA ASN A 9 9.99 3.95 -5.00
C ASN A 9 8.82 3.18 -4.42
N LYS A 10 8.95 2.69 -3.18
CA LYS A 10 7.88 1.98 -2.48
C LYS A 10 6.68 2.89 -2.22
N ILE A 11 6.92 4.13 -1.77
CA ILE A 11 5.88 5.14 -1.60
C ILE A 11 5.15 5.38 -2.92
N ARG A 12 5.89 5.67 -4.01
CA ARG A 12 5.30 5.91 -5.33
C ARG A 12 4.48 4.74 -5.85
N ALA A 13 4.98 3.51 -5.68
CA ALA A 13 4.29 2.31 -6.11
C ALA A 13 2.96 2.14 -5.33
N ILE A 14 2.99 2.25 -4.00
CA ILE A 14 1.77 2.13 -3.19
C ILE A 14 0.77 3.25 -3.51
N MET A 15 1.24 4.50 -3.65
CA MET A 15 0.36 5.62 -4.01
C MET A 15 -0.28 5.43 -5.39
N SER A 16 0.46 4.95 -6.39
CA SER A 16 -0.12 4.65 -7.71
C SER A 16 -1.26 3.63 -7.67
N VAL A 17 -1.28 2.77 -6.65
CA VAL A 17 -2.32 1.76 -6.48
C VAL A 17 -3.52 2.28 -5.70
N VAL A 18 -3.26 3.15 -4.70
CA VAL A 18 -4.30 3.69 -3.82
C VAL A 18 -5.01 4.89 -4.46
N ASP A 19 -4.27 5.82 -5.08
CA ASP A 19 -4.82 7.02 -5.72
C ASP A 19 -5.73 6.66 -6.90
N ASP A 20 -5.26 5.76 -7.78
CA ASP A 20 -6.02 5.31 -8.96
C ASP A 20 -7.33 4.60 -8.59
N SER A 21 -7.49 4.16 -7.34
CA SER A 21 -8.67 3.41 -6.91
C SER A 21 -9.86 4.29 -6.57
N GLY A 22 -9.64 5.51 -6.06
CA GLY A 22 -10.70 6.32 -5.45
C GLY A 22 -11.40 5.67 -4.24
N GLU A 23 -10.91 4.52 -3.78
CA GLU A 23 -11.56 3.63 -2.82
C GLU A 23 -10.64 3.34 -1.63
N ARG A 24 -11.20 2.75 -0.57
CA ARG A 24 -10.42 2.25 0.57
C ARG A 24 -9.93 0.83 0.26
N LEU A 25 -8.62 0.61 0.28
CA LEU A 25 -8.01 -0.67 -0.05
C LEU A 25 -7.46 -1.39 1.18
N LYS A 26 -7.63 -2.72 1.22
CA LYS A 26 -6.97 -3.59 2.18
C LYS A 26 -5.49 -3.77 1.82
N GLY A 27 -4.66 -4.09 2.81
CA GLY A 27 -3.24 -4.44 2.58
C GLY A 27 -3.06 -5.54 1.51
N ARG A 28 -3.87 -6.60 1.56
CA ARG A 28 -3.90 -7.66 0.54
C ARG A 28 -4.25 -7.17 -0.88
N GLU A 29 -5.13 -6.19 -1.00
CA GLU A 29 -5.56 -5.66 -2.30
C GLU A 29 -4.47 -4.80 -2.91
N ILE A 30 -3.80 -3.99 -2.08
CA ILE A 30 -2.63 -3.21 -2.49
C ILE A 30 -1.53 -4.16 -2.97
N ALA A 31 -1.21 -5.21 -2.20
CA ALA A 31 -0.20 -6.20 -2.59
C ALA A 31 -0.54 -6.87 -3.93
N LYS A 32 -1.78 -7.35 -4.10
CA LYS A 32 -2.22 -7.98 -5.36
C LYS A 32 -2.12 -7.04 -6.57
N ARG A 33 -2.46 -5.76 -6.41
CA ARG A 33 -2.35 -4.76 -7.49
C ARG A 33 -0.89 -4.47 -7.83
N LEU A 34 -0.01 -4.42 -6.83
CA LEU A 34 1.43 -4.28 -7.04
C LEU A 34 2.04 -5.52 -7.74
N GLU A 35 1.57 -6.73 -7.41
CA GLU A 35 1.97 -7.96 -8.10
C GLU A 35 1.60 -7.93 -9.58
N ILE A 36 0.40 -7.45 -9.92
CA ILE A 36 -0.04 -7.25 -11.31
C ILE A 36 0.88 -6.26 -12.06
N GLN A 37 1.42 -5.25 -11.36
CA GLN A 37 2.40 -4.30 -11.92
C GLN A 37 3.84 -4.87 -11.98
N GLY A 38 4.05 -6.13 -11.59
CA GLY A 38 5.34 -6.83 -11.67
C GLY A 38 6.27 -6.62 -10.47
N TYR A 39 5.72 -6.19 -9.32
CA TYR A 39 6.42 -6.16 -8.04
C TYR A 39 6.24 -7.48 -7.29
N GLU A 40 7.26 -7.93 -6.58
CA GLU A 40 7.17 -9.08 -5.68
C GLU A 40 7.05 -8.58 -4.24
N VAL A 41 5.83 -8.57 -3.68
CA VAL A 41 5.54 -8.01 -2.35
C VAL A 41 4.47 -8.82 -1.63
N LYS A 42 4.58 -8.94 -0.30
CA LYS A 42 3.56 -9.59 0.53
C LYS A 42 2.74 -8.56 1.29
N GLU A 43 1.50 -8.91 1.63
CA GLU A 43 0.63 -8.04 2.45
C GLU A 43 1.30 -7.59 3.76
N GLY A 44 2.02 -8.49 4.45
CA GLY A 44 2.73 -8.16 5.67
C GLY A 44 3.77 -7.04 5.49
N ASP A 45 4.52 -7.09 4.39
CA ASP A 45 5.53 -6.08 4.05
C ASP A 45 4.87 -4.74 3.72
N ILE A 46 3.74 -4.76 3.00
CA ILE A 46 2.95 -3.55 2.68
C ILE A 46 2.40 -2.92 3.96
N ASN A 47 1.78 -3.72 4.83
CA ASN A 47 1.22 -3.21 6.10
C ASN A 47 2.31 -2.61 7.00
N MET A 48 3.45 -3.30 7.13
CA MET A 48 4.58 -2.81 7.92
C MET A 48 5.13 -1.51 7.34
N PHE A 49 5.32 -1.45 6.02
CA PHE A 49 5.86 -0.28 5.34
C PHE A 49 4.92 0.92 5.43
N ILE A 50 3.62 0.72 5.21
CA ILE A 50 2.61 1.78 5.35
C ILE A 50 2.64 2.33 6.77
N TYR A 51 2.63 1.45 7.79
CA TYR A 51 2.64 1.86 9.19
C TYR A 51 3.86 2.74 9.55
N HIS A 52 5.07 2.36 9.09
CA HIS A 52 6.29 3.08 9.45
C HIS A 52 6.53 4.35 8.63
N TYR A 53 6.18 4.34 7.34
CA TYR A 53 6.62 5.38 6.40
C TYR A 53 5.50 6.22 5.81
N MET A 54 4.27 5.70 5.72
CA MET A 54 3.22 6.34 4.93
C MET A 54 2.01 6.83 5.73
N LEU A 55 1.73 6.18 6.85
CA LEU A 55 0.55 6.48 7.66
C LEU A 55 0.58 7.94 8.14
N TYR A 56 -0.56 8.61 8.02
CA TYR A 56 -0.79 10.03 8.35
C TYR A 56 -0.02 11.05 7.50
N LYS A 57 0.89 10.62 6.62
CA LYS A 57 1.62 11.48 5.68
C LYS A 57 1.05 11.43 4.27
N TYR A 58 0.69 10.22 3.84
CA TYR A 58 0.18 9.94 2.50
C TYR A 58 -1.14 9.15 2.54
N LEU A 59 -1.33 8.35 3.60
CA LEU A 59 -2.48 7.47 3.74
C LEU A 59 -3.16 7.67 5.10
N THR A 60 -4.48 7.66 5.12
CA THR A 60 -5.27 7.40 6.33
C THR A 60 -5.50 5.90 6.50
N ARG A 61 -5.83 5.49 7.74
CA ARG A 61 -6.21 4.12 8.06
C ARG A 61 -7.51 4.11 8.84
N GLU A 62 -8.43 3.28 8.40
CA GLU A 62 -9.60 2.87 9.15
C GLU A 62 -9.49 1.37 9.49
N ARG A 63 -9.96 0.98 10.68
CA ARG A 63 -9.99 -0.43 11.08
C ARG A 63 -11.42 -0.88 11.24
N VAL A 64 -11.83 -1.83 10.40
CA VAL A 64 -13.18 -2.45 10.41
C VAL A 64 -13.01 -3.95 10.54
N ASP A 65 -13.68 -4.58 11.51
CA ASP A 65 -13.60 -6.03 11.77
C ASP A 65 -12.17 -6.58 11.81
N ARG A 66 -11.28 -5.84 12.50
CA ARG A 66 -9.85 -6.12 12.64
C ARG A 66 -9.03 -6.01 11.34
N VAL A 67 -9.64 -5.66 10.21
CA VAL A 67 -8.98 -5.42 8.93
C VAL A 67 -8.61 -3.94 8.79
N ASN A 68 -7.39 -3.68 8.32
CA ASN A 68 -6.96 -2.32 8.01
C ASN A 68 -7.33 -1.97 6.57
N TYR A 69 -7.99 -0.83 6.43
CA TYR A 69 -8.31 -0.19 5.17
C TYR A 69 -7.50 1.10 5.05
N TYR A 70 -6.88 1.31 3.90
CA TYR A 70 -6.04 2.47 3.61
C TYR A 70 -6.64 3.29 2.49
N GLN A 71 -6.55 4.62 2.62
CA GLN A 71 -7.02 5.57 1.62
C GLN A 71 -6.02 6.72 1.53
N ALA A 72 -5.81 7.25 0.33
CA ALA A 72 -5.00 8.45 0.12
C ALA A 72 -5.57 9.66 0.87
N ILE A 73 -4.68 10.55 1.31
CA ILE A 73 -5.01 11.85 1.93
C ILE A 73 -5.15 12.90 0.84
#